data_AF-A0A7W1C6H1-F1
#
_entry.id   AF-A0A7W1C6H1-F1
#
_cell.length_a   1.000
_cell.length_b   1.000
_cell.length_c   1.000
_cell.angle_alpha   90.00
_cell.angle_beta   90.00
_cell.angle_gamma   90.00
#
_symmetry.space_group_name_H-M   'P 1'
#
loop_
_entity.id
_entity.type
_entity.pdbx_description
1 polymer ?
#
loop_
_entity_poly.entity_id
_entity_poly.type
_entity_poly.pdbx_seq_one_letter_code
_entity_poly.pdbx_strand_id
1 'polypeptide(L)' 'MLAVDTNVLVFAEIESSAHHEAASDLLTVLAESPHPWALPWPCVYEFL' A
#
# COMPACT_ATOMS: atom_id res chain seq x y z
N MET A 1 -8.76 11.23 6.43
CA MET A 1 -7.40 11.15 5.86
C MET A 1 -6.91 9.74 6.09
N LEU A 2 -6.57 9.01 5.02
CA LEU A 2 -6.08 7.63 5.08
C LEU A 2 -4.54 7.64 5.00
N ALA A 3 -3.89 6.68 5.67
CA ALA A 3 -2.46 6.47 5.55
C ALA A 3 -2.21 4.99 5.25
N VAL A 4 -1.19 4.72 4.42
CA VAL A 4 -0.76 3.36 4.07
C VAL A 4 0.36 2.92 5.01
N ASP A 5 0.22 1.71 5.54
CA ASP A 5 1.25 1.04 6.35
C ASP A 5 2.17 0.18 5.47
N THR A 6 3.38 -0.08 5.94
CA THR A 6 4.37 -0.92 5.26
C THR A 6 3.82 -2.29 4.89
N ASN A 7 2.99 -2.91 5.74
CA ASN A 7 2.45 -4.24 5.45
C ASN A 7 1.62 -4.28 4.16
N VAL A 8 0.92 -3.19 3.82
CA VAL A 8 0.16 -3.11 2.56
C VAL A 8 1.12 -3.13 1.37
N LEU A 9 2.22 -2.38 1.45
CA LEU A 9 3.25 -2.37 0.39
C LEU A 9 3.91 -3.75 0.26
N VAL A 10 4.28 -4.38 1.37
CA VAL A 10 4.90 -5.71 1.41
C VAL A 10 3.97 -6.75 0.80
N PHE A 11 2.69 -6.75 1.15
CA PHE A 11 1.74 -7.72 0.58
C PHE A 11 1.45 -7.46 -0.90
N ALA A 12 1.48 -6.20 -1.34
CA ALA A 12 1.36 -5.89 -2.77
C ALA A 12 2.58 -6.36 -3.58
N GLU A 13 3.77 -6.47 -2.97
CA GLU A 13 4.98 -6.97 -3.65
C GLU A 13 5.10 -8.51 -3.63
N ILE A 14 4.66 -9.18 -2.55
CA ILE A 14 4.79 -10.63 -2.42
C ILE A 14 3.60 -11.34 -3.09
N GLU A 15 3.75 -11.73 -4.36
CA GLU A 15 2.71 -12.42 -5.16
C GLU A 15 2.14 -13.69 -4.50
N SER A 16 2.94 -14.41 -3.70
CA SER A 16 2.51 -15.64 -3.02
C SER A 16 1.70 -15.38 -1.74
N SER A 17 1.58 -14.12 -1.31
CA SER A 17 0.78 -13.74 -0.15
C SER A 17 -0.70 -13.92 -0.43
N ALA A 18 -1.45 -14.49 0.53
CA ALA A 18 -2.91 -14.54 0.47
C ALA A 18 -3.57 -13.14 0.42
N HIS A 19 -2.81 -12.08 0.72
CA HIS A 19 -3.26 -10.69 0.71
C HIS A 19 -2.82 -9.92 -0.53
N HIS A 20 -2.12 -10.55 -1.48
CA HIS A 20 -1.52 -9.86 -2.62
C HIS A 20 -2.54 -9.10 -3.47
N GLU A 21 -3.58 -9.79 -3.96
CA GLU A 21 -4.61 -9.15 -4.79
C GLU A 21 -5.28 -7.98 -4.06
N ALA A 22 -5.69 -8.19 -2.80
CA ALA A 22 -6.35 -7.17 -2.01
C ALA A 22 -5.46 -5.94 -1.75
N ALA A 23 -4.16 -6.14 -1.51
CA ALA A 23 -3.21 -5.05 -1.29
C ALA A 23 -2.92 -4.28 -2.59
N SER A 24 -2.72 -4.99 -3.70
CA SER A 24 -2.50 -4.40 -5.03
C SER A 24 -3.71 -3.57 -5.50
N ASP A 25 -4.92 -4.11 -5.34
CA ASP A 25 -6.16 -3.42 -5.68
C ASP A 25 -6.35 -2.15 -4.82
N LEU A 26 -6.07 -2.23 -3.51
CA LEU A 26 -6.14 -1.08 -2.61
C LEU A 26 -5.18 0.03 -3.05
N LEU A 27 -3.93 -0.31 -3.37
CA LEU A 27 -2.95 0.67 -3.82
C LEU A 27 -3.34 1.30 -5.16
N THR A 28 -3.89 0.51 -6.09
CA THR A 28 -4.42 1.01 -7.37
C THR A 28 -5.54 2.02 -7.14
N VAL A 29 -6.53 1.67 -6.30
CA VAL A 29 -7.65 2.56 -5.96
C VAL A 29 -7.16 3.86 -5.29
N LEU A 30 -6.19 3.78 -4.37
CA LEU A 30 -5.63 4.97 -3.72
C LEU A 30 -4.86 5.85 -4.71
N ALA A 31 -4.05 5.26 -5.59
CA ALA A 31 -3.26 5.98 -6.58
C ALA A 31 -4.12 6.68 -7.64
N GLU A 32 -5.24 6.08 -8.04
CA GLU A 32 -6.16 6.64 -9.04
C GLU A 32 -7.24 7.55 -8.43
N SER A 33 -7.44 7.50 -7.11
CA SER A 33 -8.45 8.30 -6.43
C SER A 33 -8.07 9.79 -6.36
N PRO A 34 -9.04 10.71 -6.54
CA PRO A 34 -8.81 12.14 -6.31
C PRO A 34 -8.74 12.50 -4.82
N HIS A 35 -8.98 11.56 -3.91
CA HIS A 35 -9.00 11.81 -2.48
C HIS A 35 -7.59 11.78 -1.89
N PRO A 36 -7.23 12.74 -1.03
CA PRO A 36 -5.92 12.75 -0.40
C PRO A 36 -5.73 11.56 0.55
N TRP A 37 -4.61 10.87 0.35
CA TRP A 37 -4.09 9.83 1.23
C TRP A 37 -2.61 10.09 1.49
N ALA A 38 -2.03 9.41 2.47
CA ALA A 38 -0.66 9.62 2.90
C ALA A 38 0.15 8.32 2.83
N LEU A 39 1.42 8.46 2.46
CA LEU A 39 2.44 7.45 2.66
C LEU A 39 3.47 8.01 3.65
N PRO A 40 3.43 7.62 4.93
CA PRO A 40 4.39 8.10 5.91
C PRO A 40 5.82 7.73 5.51
N TRP A 41 6.76 8.66 5.66
CA TRP A 41 8.17 8.41 5.33
C TRP A 41 8.77 7.19 6.06
N PRO A 42 8.44 6.90 7.34
CA PRO A 42 8.88 5.67 7.99
C PRO A 42 8.46 4.40 7.25
N CYS A 43 7.24 4.36 6.69
CA CYS A 43 6.76 3.19 5.94
C CYS A 43 7.52 2.99 4.63
N VAL A 44 7.97 4.08 3.99
CA VAL A 44 8.89 4.00 2.84
C VAL A 44 10.23 3.41 3.26
N TYR A 45 10.78 3.87 4.38
CA TYR A 45 12.06 3.36 4.91
C TYR A 45 11.99 1.89 5.31
N GLU A 46 10.87 1.42 5.87
CA GLU A 46 10.67 0.02 6.22
C GLU A 46 10.47 -0.89 5.00
N PHE A 47 10.00 -0.34 3.88
CA PHE A 47 9.73 -1.10 2.65
C PHE A 47 10.97 -1.27 1.75
N LEU A 48 11.87 -0.29 1.72
CA LEU A 48 13.14 -0.33 0.98
C LEU A 48 14.10 -1.40 1.51
#